data_AF-A0A0D3G9G3-F1
#
_entry.id   AF-A0A0D3G9G3-F1
#
_cell.length_a   1.000
_cell.length_b   1.000
_cell.length_c   1.000
_cell.angle_alpha   90.00
_cell.angle_beta   90.00
_cell.angle_gamma   90.00
#
_symmetry.space_group_name_H-M   'P 1'
#
loop_
_entity.id
_entity.type
_entity.pdbx_description
1 polymer ?
#
loop_
_entity_poly.entity_id
_entity_poly.type
_entity_poly.pdbx_seq_one_letter_code
_entity_poly.pdbx_strand_id
1 'polypeptide(L)'
;MALSFLNTPPSKLAPKPSFPPPSRQFAPPQRQRSLLHLSLLLREQQPPRPVRSSSSTQAGAAPSPPSSREEAVSQARSCLAAALRKPLGKQRKQQRQPRFRAEIPVVDDSPGSLARLASDVFSSGLGLSRKGGGGGAPARLLLVWPSSEEMGVALREPHDWGESTAHAQLDAVAPDALSSCDAAVFLAPGRSQVEKMKAAADALDTKPVVMFNPAWSFDDEEEGFAGGARGFVGSFSVVYSFTGLEVRGLLSKKKGVLLRFGGESWVLMVEDDAAAPASEQFKVVSRLKRRPTIGEVETMLYNVMAANSPVTKSARFLRGLVSNVTGGRKEKKQ
;
A
#
# COMPACT_ATOMS: atom_id res chain seq x y z
N MET A 1 -27.64 52.39 34.90
CA MET A 1 -27.08 53.60 35.55
C MET A 1 -25.61 53.31 35.81
N ALA A 2 -24.72 53.85 34.96
CA ALA A 2 -23.85 55.00 35.25
C ALA A 2 -22.69 54.63 36.23
N LEU A 3 -21.45 54.41 35.74
CA LEU A 3 -20.35 55.42 35.62
C LEU A 3 -19.88 55.89 37.02
N SER A 4 -18.62 55.79 37.50
CA SER A 4 -17.34 56.21 36.90
C SER A 4 -16.12 55.98 37.82
N PHE A 5 -15.00 55.56 37.21
CA PHE A 5 -13.59 56.04 37.27
C PHE A 5 -12.85 56.45 38.57
N LEU A 6 -11.58 55.97 38.68
CA LEU A 6 -10.30 56.66 38.98
C LEU A 6 -9.18 55.60 38.85
N ASN A 7 -8.38 55.49 37.78
CA ASN A 7 -7.32 56.32 37.20
C ASN A 7 -5.99 56.33 38.02
N THR A 8 -4.93 55.73 37.46
CA THR A 8 -3.52 55.96 37.83
C THR A 8 -2.65 56.03 36.56
N PRO A 9 -1.58 56.87 36.54
CA PRO A 9 -1.06 57.52 35.32
C PRO A 9 0.08 56.76 34.58
N PRO A 10 0.49 57.24 33.37
CA PRO A 10 1.50 56.61 32.53
C PRO A 10 2.88 57.26 32.67
N SER A 11 3.95 56.46 32.56
CA SER A 11 5.32 56.97 32.38
C SER A 11 5.76 56.79 30.93
N LYS A 12 5.82 57.92 30.21
CA LYS A 12 6.51 58.11 28.94
C LYS A 12 8.02 58.08 29.17
N LEU A 13 8.80 57.58 28.20
CA LEU A 13 9.93 58.29 27.58
C LEU A 13 10.64 57.38 26.54
N ALA A 14 10.50 57.75 25.27
CA ALA A 14 11.45 57.51 24.17
C ALA A 14 11.61 58.86 23.45
N PRO A 15 12.79 59.22 22.89
CA PRO A 15 13.06 58.99 21.45
C PRO A 15 14.57 58.69 21.13
N LYS A 16 14.93 57.77 20.21
CA LYS A 16 15.11 57.85 18.72
C LYS A 16 16.41 58.57 18.26
N PRO A 17 16.90 58.42 17.01
CA PRO A 17 17.71 57.31 16.42
C PRO A 17 19.08 57.78 15.84
N SER A 18 19.91 56.86 15.33
CA SER A 18 20.97 57.21 14.34
C SER A 18 21.35 56.05 13.40
N PHE A 19 21.34 56.33 12.10
CA PHE A 19 21.89 55.60 10.94
C PHE A 19 22.53 56.67 10.01
N PRO A 20 23.30 56.36 8.93
CA PRO A 20 24.30 55.31 8.62
C PRO A 20 25.54 55.97 7.86
N PRO A 21 26.19 55.43 6.78
CA PRO A 21 26.83 54.13 6.44
C PRO A 21 28.37 54.31 6.12
N PRO A 22 29.14 53.38 5.46
CA PRO A 22 29.04 53.09 4.02
C PRO A 22 29.26 51.63 3.56
N SER A 23 28.84 51.44 2.31
CA SER A 23 28.87 50.32 1.36
C SER A 23 30.14 49.45 1.27
N ARG A 24 29.94 48.16 0.96
CA ARG A 24 30.67 47.43 -0.11
C ARG A 24 29.86 46.22 -0.60
N GLN A 25 29.78 46.11 -1.92
CA GLN A 25 29.10 45.10 -2.73
C GLN A 25 29.96 43.82 -2.90
N PHE A 26 29.37 42.83 -3.60
CA PHE A 26 29.89 41.54 -4.11
C PHE A 26 29.72 40.34 -3.14
N ALA A 27 29.25 39.14 -3.51
CA ALA A 27 28.81 38.48 -4.76
C ALA A 27 28.09 37.15 -4.35
N PRO A 28 27.32 36.47 -5.23
CA PRO A 28 26.59 35.24 -4.87
C PRO A 28 27.51 34.01 -4.71
N PRO A 29 27.10 32.96 -3.95
CA PRO A 29 27.94 31.78 -3.74
C PRO A 29 28.13 30.99 -5.05
N GLN A 30 29.40 30.79 -5.39
CA GLN A 30 29.85 29.99 -6.53
C GLN A 30 29.47 28.51 -6.35
N ARG A 31 28.92 27.93 -7.43
CA ARG A 31 28.87 26.49 -7.68
C ARG A 31 30.30 25.93 -7.71
N GLN A 32 30.64 25.06 -6.76
CA GLN A 32 31.80 24.18 -6.94
C GLN A 32 31.43 23.05 -7.90
N ARG A 33 31.78 23.25 -9.17
CA ARG A 33 31.98 22.18 -10.14
C ARG A 33 33.30 21.48 -9.79
N SER A 34 33.22 20.25 -9.28
CA SER A 34 34.38 19.37 -9.26
C SER A 34 34.58 18.81 -10.68
N LEU A 35 35.59 19.34 -11.37
CA LEU A 35 36.18 18.75 -12.57
C LEU A 35 37.33 17.88 -12.11
N LEU A 36 37.07 16.59 -11.91
CA LEU A 36 38.10 15.57 -11.96
C LEU A 36 37.71 14.53 -13.01
N HIS A 37 38.52 14.53 -14.06
CA HIS A 37 38.81 13.44 -14.97
C HIS A 37 37.72 13.00 -15.96
N LEU A 38 37.65 13.79 -17.04
CA LEU A 38 37.44 13.31 -18.39
C LEU A 38 38.59 12.34 -18.77
N SER A 39 38.44 11.06 -18.48
CA SER A 39 39.27 10.01 -19.07
C SER A 39 38.56 8.67 -18.91
N LEU A 40 37.89 8.24 -19.98
CA LEU A 40 37.60 6.88 -20.46
C LEU A 40 36.35 6.87 -21.34
N LEU A 41 36.34 7.73 -22.37
CA LEU A 41 35.72 7.36 -23.64
C LEU A 41 36.68 6.35 -24.31
N LEU A 42 36.11 5.29 -24.89
CA LEU A 42 36.74 4.04 -25.33
C LEU A 42 36.89 2.98 -24.22
N ARG A 43 35.80 2.29 -23.94
CA ARG A 43 35.87 0.86 -23.65
C ARG A 43 34.82 0.15 -24.49
N GLU A 44 35.33 -0.70 -25.38
CA GLU A 44 34.60 -1.53 -26.32
C GLU A 44 33.38 -2.23 -25.72
N GLN A 45 32.39 -2.43 -26.59
CA GLN A 45 31.25 -3.29 -26.38
C GLN A 45 31.70 -4.71 -26.04
N GLN A 46 31.57 -5.10 -24.78
CA GLN A 46 31.71 -6.48 -24.35
C GLN A 46 30.29 -7.06 -24.15
N PRO A 47 29.95 -8.21 -24.77
CA PRO A 47 28.60 -8.77 -24.69
C PRO A 47 28.26 -9.16 -23.25
N PRO A 48 27.01 -8.97 -22.80
CA PRO A 48 26.63 -9.27 -21.42
C PRO A 48 26.73 -10.77 -21.16
N ARG A 49 27.64 -11.14 -20.25
CA ARG A 49 27.67 -12.49 -19.66
C ARG A 49 26.42 -12.71 -18.81
N PRO A 50 25.81 -13.90 -18.84
CA PRO A 50 24.53 -14.15 -18.19
C PRO A 50 24.69 -14.07 -16.67
N VAL A 51 23.95 -13.15 -16.05
CA VAL A 51 23.80 -13.09 -14.60
C VAL A 51 23.02 -14.33 -14.19
N ARG A 52 23.73 -15.25 -13.54
CA ARG A 52 23.19 -16.49 -12.98
C ARG A 52 22.15 -16.11 -11.93
N SER A 53 20.88 -16.16 -12.33
CA SER A 53 19.74 -15.94 -11.46
C SER A 53 19.76 -17.00 -10.37
N SER A 54 20.02 -16.60 -9.14
CA SER A 54 19.83 -17.45 -7.96
C SER A 54 18.32 -17.69 -7.81
N SER A 55 17.89 -18.84 -8.32
CA SER A 55 16.55 -19.39 -8.21
C SER A 55 16.17 -19.60 -6.74
N SER A 56 15.35 -18.70 -6.19
CA SER A 56 14.49 -19.04 -5.06
C SER A 56 13.30 -19.81 -5.60
N THR A 57 13.29 -21.12 -5.38
CA THR A 57 12.15 -22.01 -5.60
C THR A 57 11.06 -21.71 -4.58
N GLN A 58 10.20 -20.73 -4.89
CA GLN A 58 8.77 -20.82 -4.60
C GLN A 58 8.07 -20.64 -5.95
N ALA A 59 7.37 -21.69 -6.37
CA ALA A 59 6.73 -21.79 -7.66
C ALA A 59 5.77 -20.60 -7.88
N GLY A 60 5.94 -19.93 -9.02
CA GLY A 60 5.09 -18.83 -9.46
C GLY A 60 3.70 -19.34 -9.83
N ALA A 61 2.82 -19.44 -8.84
CA ALA A 61 1.40 -19.31 -9.12
C ALA A 61 1.19 -17.90 -9.70
N ALA A 62 0.62 -17.82 -10.90
CA ALA A 62 0.16 -16.54 -11.42
C ALA A 62 -0.77 -15.90 -10.38
N PRO A 63 -0.72 -14.57 -10.15
CA PRO A 63 -1.59 -13.92 -9.20
C PRO A 63 -3.04 -14.15 -9.64
N SER A 64 -3.73 -15.03 -8.92
CA SER A 64 -5.16 -15.29 -9.08
C SER A 64 -5.92 -14.54 -8.01
N PRO A 65 -7.09 -13.97 -8.33
CA PRO A 65 -7.93 -13.37 -7.32
C PRO A 65 -8.36 -14.47 -6.34
N PRO A 66 -8.40 -14.19 -5.02
CA PRO A 66 -8.94 -15.13 -4.06
C PRO A 66 -10.40 -15.45 -4.40
N SER A 67 -10.74 -16.73 -4.34
CA SER A 67 -12.09 -17.25 -4.60
C SER A 67 -12.98 -17.25 -3.35
N SER A 68 -12.38 -17.13 -2.16
CA SER A 68 -13.08 -17.02 -0.87
C SER A 68 -12.41 -16.02 0.07
N ARG A 69 -13.11 -15.69 1.16
CA ARG A 69 -12.56 -14.85 2.24
C ARG A 69 -11.35 -15.50 2.90
N GLU A 70 -11.43 -16.80 3.16
CA GLU A 70 -10.38 -17.59 3.82
C GLU A 70 -9.13 -17.63 2.94
N GLU A 71 -9.30 -17.73 1.63
CA GLU A 71 -8.19 -17.65 0.68
C GLU A 71 -7.54 -16.26 0.70
N ALA A 72 -8.34 -15.19 0.72
CA ALA A 72 -7.83 -13.82 0.81
C ALA A 72 -7.01 -13.60 2.10
N VAL A 73 -7.53 -14.08 3.24
CA VAL A 73 -6.82 -14.08 4.53
C VAL A 73 -5.52 -14.86 4.45
N SER A 74 -5.54 -16.07 3.89
CA SER A 74 -4.35 -16.93 3.76
C SER A 74 -3.28 -16.27 2.90
N GLN A 75 -3.67 -15.70 1.76
CA GLN A 75 -2.77 -14.96 0.86
C GLN A 75 -2.15 -13.74 1.56
N ALA A 76 -2.96 -12.95 2.26
CA ALA A 76 -2.50 -11.78 3.01
C ALA A 76 -1.53 -12.18 4.13
N ARG A 77 -1.87 -13.22 4.91
CA ARG A 77 -1.04 -13.78 5.97
C ARG A 77 0.31 -14.23 5.43
N SER A 78 0.33 -14.96 4.31
CA SER A 78 1.56 -15.39 3.64
C SER A 78 2.42 -14.20 3.19
N CYS A 79 1.81 -13.18 2.57
CA CYS A 79 2.52 -11.97 2.14
C CYS A 79 3.12 -11.19 3.32
N LEU A 80 2.35 -10.98 4.39
CA LEU A 80 2.80 -10.30 5.60
C LEU A 80 3.93 -11.07 6.29
N ALA A 81 3.77 -12.39 6.45
CA ALA A 81 4.81 -13.23 7.02
C ALA A 81 6.10 -13.16 6.21
N ALA A 82 6.02 -13.29 4.88
CA ALA A 82 7.18 -13.17 3.99
C ALA A 82 7.87 -11.79 4.12
N ALA A 83 7.09 -10.70 4.15
CA ALA A 83 7.59 -9.35 4.29
C ALA A 83 8.27 -9.09 5.65
N LEU A 84 7.73 -9.67 6.73
CA LEU A 84 8.22 -9.49 8.10
C LEU A 84 9.38 -10.41 8.48
N ARG A 85 9.56 -11.56 7.80
CA ARG A 85 10.65 -12.52 8.09
C ARG A 85 12.04 -11.89 8.05
N LYS A 86 12.33 -11.10 7.02
CA LYS A 86 13.64 -10.46 6.86
C LYS A 86 13.91 -9.42 7.96
N PRO A 87 13.03 -8.43 8.18
CA PRO A 87 13.30 -7.41 9.19
C PRO A 87 13.28 -7.94 10.63
N LEU A 88 12.50 -8.97 10.96
CA LEU A 88 12.54 -9.56 12.31
C LEU A 88 13.81 -10.38 12.60
N GLY A 89 14.56 -10.79 11.57
CA GLY A 89 15.72 -11.67 11.73
C GLY A 89 17.07 -10.96 11.99
N LYS A 90 17.32 -9.79 11.36
CA LYS A 90 18.56 -9.00 11.53
C LYS A 90 18.29 -7.52 11.26
N GLN A 91 18.00 -6.75 12.30
CA GLN A 91 17.92 -5.28 12.19
C GLN A 91 19.34 -4.70 12.27
N ARG A 92 19.77 -3.97 11.23
CA ARG A 92 20.95 -3.11 11.33
C ARG A 92 20.46 -1.74 11.82
N LYS A 93 21.11 -1.17 12.83
CA LYS A 93 20.78 0.14 13.44
C LYS A 93 20.75 1.33 12.45
N GLN A 94 21.12 1.12 11.18
CA GLN A 94 21.12 2.13 10.11
C GLN A 94 20.03 1.87 9.05
N GLN A 95 19.21 0.83 9.21
CA GLN A 95 18.18 0.51 8.24
C GLN A 95 16.91 1.33 8.53
N ARG A 96 16.39 1.98 7.50
CA ARG A 96 15.10 2.67 7.55
C ARG A 96 14.00 1.71 7.99
N GLN A 97 13.13 2.19 8.88
CA GLN A 97 12.01 1.43 9.43
C GLN A 97 11.21 0.72 8.32
N PRO A 98 11.07 -0.63 8.37
CA PRO A 98 10.21 -1.37 7.46
C PRO A 98 8.74 -1.02 7.70
N ARG A 99 8.03 -0.59 6.65
CA ARG A 99 6.62 -0.19 6.71
C ARG A 99 5.82 -0.94 5.66
N PHE A 100 4.83 -1.73 6.09
CA PHE A 100 4.05 -2.60 5.23
C PHE A 100 2.56 -2.33 5.36
N ARG A 101 1.81 -2.49 4.27
CA ARG A 101 0.36 -2.35 4.26
C ARG A 101 -0.31 -3.58 3.68
N ALA A 102 -1.41 -4.00 4.31
CA ALA A 102 -2.29 -5.03 3.80
C ALA A 102 -3.74 -4.54 3.80
N GLU A 103 -4.45 -4.83 2.71
CA GLU A 103 -5.85 -4.46 2.49
C GLU A 103 -6.65 -5.71 2.08
N ILE A 104 -7.56 -6.14 2.94
CA ILE A 104 -8.42 -7.32 2.77
C ILE A 104 -9.88 -6.84 2.92
N PRO A 105 -10.79 -7.23 2.02
CA PRO A 105 -12.21 -6.91 2.17
C PRO A 105 -12.75 -7.38 3.52
N VAL A 106 -13.48 -6.48 4.19
CA VAL A 106 -14.18 -6.76 5.44
C VAL A 106 -15.66 -6.98 5.11
N VAL A 107 -16.34 -7.78 5.94
CA VAL A 107 -17.78 -8.06 5.77
C VAL A 107 -18.62 -6.81 6.01
N ASP A 108 -18.24 -6.01 7.00
CA ASP A 108 -18.87 -4.77 7.40
C ASP A 108 -17.87 -3.93 8.22
N ASP A 109 -18.23 -2.68 8.51
CA ASP A 109 -17.40 -1.74 9.28
C ASP A 109 -17.54 -1.92 10.81
N SER A 110 -18.11 -3.03 11.28
CA SER A 110 -18.27 -3.24 12.72
C SER A 110 -16.96 -3.60 13.41
N PRO A 111 -16.80 -3.21 14.69
CA PRO A 111 -15.64 -3.59 15.50
C PRO A 111 -15.39 -5.11 15.56
N GLY A 112 -16.45 -5.92 15.61
CA GLY A 112 -16.35 -7.38 15.68
C GLY A 112 -15.86 -8.00 14.37
N SER A 113 -16.21 -7.41 13.22
CA SER A 113 -15.70 -7.87 11.92
C SER A 113 -14.21 -7.58 11.75
N LEU A 114 -13.75 -6.39 12.19
CA LEU A 114 -12.33 -6.08 12.26
C LEU A 114 -11.59 -7.02 13.23
N ALA A 115 -12.16 -7.30 14.40
CA ALA A 115 -11.56 -8.19 15.39
C ALA A 115 -11.38 -9.62 14.86
N ARG A 116 -12.43 -10.20 14.28
CA ARG A 116 -12.38 -11.50 13.61
C ARG A 116 -11.32 -11.53 12.52
N LEU A 117 -11.29 -10.54 11.63
CA LEU A 117 -10.31 -10.50 10.56
C LEU A 117 -8.86 -10.36 11.08
N ALA A 118 -8.64 -9.52 12.08
CA ALA A 118 -7.32 -9.36 12.71
C ALA A 118 -6.87 -10.67 13.37
N SER A 119 -7.78 -11.39 14.04
CA SER A 119 -7.52 -12.71 14.62
C SER A 119 -7.18 -13.75 13.54
N ASP A 120 -7.99 -13.82 12.47
CA ASP A 120 -7.79 -14.73 11.33
C ASP A 120 -6.38 -14.55 10.70
N VAL A 121 -5.89 -13.31 10.61
CA VAL A 121 -4.59 -13.00 10.02
C VAL A 121 -3.44 -13.17 11.01
N PHE A 122 -3.53 -12.57 12.20
CA PHE A 122 -2.40 -12.42 13.13
C PHE A 122 -2.35 -13.46 14.24
N SER A 123 -3.33 -14.37 14.32
CA SER A 123 -3.29 -15.52 15.23
C SER A 123 -1.94 -16.25 15.15
N SER A 124 -1.44 -16.61 16.33
CA SER A 124 -0.13 -17.25 16.52
C SER A 124 1.05 -16.44 15.96
N GLY A 125 0.96 -15.10 15.94
CA GLY A 125 2.07 -14.22 15.58
C GLY A 125 2.55 -14.40 14.13
N LEU A 126 1.66 -14.77 13.20
CA LEU A 126 1.98 -15.11 11.80
C LEU A 126 2.96 -16.29 11.63
N GLY A 127 3.17 -17.10 12.67
CA GLY A 127 4.20 -18.15 12.67
C GLY A 127 5.62 -17.59 12.56
N LEU A 128 5.82 -16.34 12.98
CA LEU A 128 7.12 -15.66 12.94
C LEU A 128 7.87 -15.96 14.25
N SER A 129 9.13 -16.32 14.13
CA SER A 129 10.04 -16.52 15.27
C SER A 129 11.17 -15.51 15.23
N ARG A 130 11.59 -15.04 16.41
CA ARG A 130 12.81 -14.25 16.55
C ARG A 130 14.01 -15.12 16.19
N LYS A 131 14.86 -14.66 15.26
CA LYS A 131 16.08 -15.39 14.90
C LYS A 131 17.24 -14.96 15.80
N GLY A 132 17.51 -15.75 16.84
CA GLY A 132 18.65 -15.55 17.73
C GLY A 132 18.54 -16.42 18.98
N GLY A 133 19.14 -17.61 18.95
CA GLY A 133 19.08 -18.63 20.02
C GLY A 133 18.34 -19.88 19.54
N GLY A 134 18.96 -21.06 19.65
CA GLY A 134 18.39 -22.33 19.20
C GLY A 134 17.09 -22.63 19.94
N GLY A 135 15.96 -22.62 19.22
CA GLY A 135 14.60 -22.60 19.78
C GLY A 135 14.00 -21.21 19.72
N GLY A 136 13.66 -20.72 18.53
CA GLY A 136 13.25 -19.33 18.32
C GLY A 136 11.89 -19.02 18.96
N ALA A 137 11.90 -18.21 20.02
CA ALA A 137 10.68 -17.67 20.63
C ALA A 137 9.80 -16.95 19.58
N PRO A 138 8.46 -17.02 19.71
CA PRO A 138 7.55 -16.34 18.80
C PRO A 138 7.79 -14.83 18.82
N ALA A 139 7.65 -14.19 17.66
CA ALA A 139 7.76 -12.74 17.54
C ALA A 139 6.61 -12.06 18.29
N ARG A 140 6.94 -11.06 19.10
CA ARG A 140 5.97 -10.31 19.88
C ARG A 140 5.29 -9.26 19.00
N LEU A 141 4.00 -9.42 18.75
CA LEU A 141 3.22 -8.44 17.99
C LEU A 141 2.46 -7.52 18.94
N LEU A 142 2.43 -6.22 18.64
CA LEU A 142 1.53 -5.27 19.28
C LEU A 142 0.43 -4.89 18.30
N LEU A 143 -0.81 -5.31 18.58
CA LEU A 143 -2.00 -4.88 17.84
C LEU A 143 -2.51 -3.57 18.44
N VAL A 144 -2.43 -2.50 17.64
CA VAL A 144 -2.85 -1.16 18.01
C VAL A 144 -4.22 -0.90 17.38
N TRP A 145 -5.25 -0.86 18.22
CA TRP A 145 -6.64 -0.63 17.85
C TRP A 145 -6.95 0.86 17.69
N PRO A 146 -7.92 1.22 16.84
CA PRO A 146 -8.24 2.61 16.56
C PRO A 146 -8.87 3.31 17.78
N SER A 147 -9.63 2.61 18.62
CA SER A 147 -10.13 3.14 19.90
C SER A 147 -10.27 2.06 20.98
N SER A 148 -10.64 2.49 22.20
CA SER A 148 -10.95 1.58 23.31
C SER A 148 -12.16 0.68 23.02
N GLU A 149 -13.10 1.12 22.17
CA GLU A 149 -14.30 0.37 21.86
C GLU A 149 -13.97 -0.88 21.02
N GLU A 150 -13.21 -0.71 19.93
CA GLU A 150 -12.79 -1.83 19.09
C GLU A 150 -11.89 -2.79 19.84
N MET A 151 -10.96 -2.26 20.65
CA MET A 151 -10.14 -3.10 21.54
C MET A 151 -11.01 -3.88 22.52
N GLY A 152 -12.01 -3.23 23.13
CA GLY A 152 -12.91 -3.86 24.08
C GLY A 152 -13.75 -4.97 23.46
N VAL A 153 -14.22 -4.81 22.21
CA VAL A 153 -14.93 -5.87 21.47
C VAL A 153 -13.99 -7.04 21.19
N ALA A 154 -12.79 -6.76 20.69
CA ALA A 154 -11.81 -7.79 20.34
C ALA A 154 -11.34 -8.64 21.53
N LEU A 155 -11.27 -8.06 22.74
CA LEU A 155 -10.88 -8.78 23.96
C LEU A 155 -12.03 -9.52 24.64
N ARG A 156 -13.29 -9.19 24.32
CA ARG A 156 -14.48 -9.92 24.83
C ARG A 156 -14.81 -11.16 24.01
N GLU A 157 -14.50 -11.15 22.72
CA GLU A 157 -14.71 -12.30 21.85
C GLU A 157 -13.60 -13.36 22.07
N PRO A 158 -13.93 -14.66 22.02
CA PRO A 158 -12.99 -15.74 22.27
C PRO A 158 -12.08 -15.98 21.05
N HIS A 159 -11.13 -15.06 20.85
CA HIS A 159 -10.12 -15.14 19.80
C HIS A 159 -8.83 -15.74 20.36
N ASP A 160 -8.22 -16.67 19.61
CA ASP A 160 -6.88 -17.17 19.92
C ASP A 160 -5.80 -16.23 19.36
N TRP A 161 -5.50 -15.17 20.12
CA TRP A 161 -4.45 -14.21 19.78
C TRP A 161 -3.04 -14.78 19.94
N GLY A 162 -2.87 -15.84 20.75
CA GLY A 162 -1.58 -16.37 21.18
C GLY A 162 -0.86 -15.51 22.23
N GLU A 163 0.00 -16.14 23.04
CA GLU A 163 0.70 -15.51 24.18
C GLU A 163 1.67 -14.38 23.79
N SER A 164 2.11 -14.35 22.53
CA SER A 164 3.05 -13.36 22.01
C SER A 164 2.38 -12.10 21.47
N THR A 165 1.06 -11.99 21.56
CA THR A 165 0.29 -10.86 21.01
C THR A 165 -0.18 -9.96 22.15
N ALA A 166 0.27 -8.70 22.12
CA ALA A 166 -0.19 -7.65 23.01
C ALA A 166 -1.19 -6.74 22.29
N HIS A 167 -2.05 -6.07 23.05
CA HIS A 167 -3.03 -5.14 22.53
C HIS A 167 -2.88 -3.77 23.18
N ALA A 168 -3.09 -2.70 22.41
CA ALA A 168 -3.16 -1.34 22.90
C ALA A 168 -4.18 -0.54 22.08
N GLN A 169 -4.70 0.54 22.65
CA GLN A 169 -5.44 1.55 21.90
C GLN A 169 -4.49 2.64 21.43
N LEU A 170 -4.71 3.19 20.23
CA LEU A 170 -3.82 4.19 19.62
C LEU A 170 -3.60 5.43 20.50
N ASP A 171 -4.63 5.86 21.24
CA ASP A 171 -4.58 7.06 22.08
C ASP A 171 -3.87 6.85 23.43
N ALA A 172 -3.61 5.60 23.81
CA ALA A 172 -3.00 5.27 25.10
C ALA A 172 -1.95 4.17 24.96
N VAL A 173 -1.21 4.15 23.84
CA VAL A 173 -0.12 3.19 23.67
C VAL A 173 0.99 3.51 24.66
N ALA A 174 1.22 2.61 25.61
CA ALA A 174 2.29 2.74 26.59
C ALA A 174 3.67 2.64 25.90
N PRO A 175 4.66 3.49 26.27
CA PRO A 175 6.03 3.39 25.76
C PRO A 175 6.65 2.00 25.97
N ASP A 176 6.32 1.34 27.08
CA ASP A 176 6.82 0.00 27.41
C ASP A 176 6.25 -1.09 26.48
N ALA A 177 5.02 -0.92 25.96
CA ALA A 177 4.46 -1.82 24.96
C ALA A 177 5.21 -1.69 23.62
N LEU A 178 5.54 -0.46 23.21
CA LEU A 178 6.32 -0.18 22.00
C LEU A 178 7.77 -0.66 22.13
N SER A 179 8.37 -0.53 23.31
CA SER A 179 9.75 -0.98 23.56
C SER A 179 9.85 -2.51 23.64
N SER A 180 8.80 -3.20 24.09
CA SER A 180 8.77 -4.66 24.22
C SER A 180 8.34 -5.41 22.96
N CYS A 181 7.56 -4.82 22.04
CA CYS A 181 7.15 -5.54 20.83
C CYS A 181 8.31 -5.75 19.83
N ASP A 182 8.20 -6.76 18.97
CA ASP A 182 9.10 -6.96 17.82
C ASP A 182 8.57 -6.28 16.55
N ALA A 183 7.24 -6.13 16.42
CA ALA A 183 6.57 -5.34 15.40
C ALA A 183 5.22 -4.80 15.93
N ALA A 184 4.75 -3.70 15.35
CA ALA A 184 3.41 -3.15 15.65
C ALA A 184 2.50 -3.20 14.42
N VAL A 185 1.22 -3.45 14.65
CA VAL A 185 0.18 -3.50 13.63
C VAL A 185 -0.90 -2.48 14.01
N PHE A 186 -1.02 -1.42 13.22
CA PHE A 186 -2.10 -0.44 13.34
C PHE A 186 -3.31 -0.95 12.57
N LEU A 187 -4.38 -1.28 13.31
CA LEU A 187 -5.62 -1.83 12.78
C LEU A 187 -6.57 -0.68 12.44
N ALA A 188 -7.06 -0.67 11.20
CA ALA A 188 -8.04 0.28 10.69
C ALA A 188 -7.86 1.74 11.15
N PRO A 189 -6.66 2.33 11.04
CA PRO A 189 -6.48 3.73 11.38
C PRO A 189 -7.39 4.61 10.50
N GLY A 190 -8.00 5.63 11.09
CA GLY A 190 -8.74 6.68 10.37
C GLY A 190 -7.85 7.83 9.88
N ARG A 191 -8.36 8.67 8.97
CA ARG A 191 -7.62 9.83 8.42
C ARG A 191 -7.13 10.78 9.52
N SER A 192 -7.96 11.03 10.54
CA SER A 192 -7.65 11.89 11.69
C SER A 192 -6.59 11.30 12.63
N GLN A 193 -6.31 10.00 12.52
CA GLN A 193 -5.40 9.28 13.39
C GLN A 193 -3.98 9.15 12.83
N VAL A 194 -3.75 9.57 11.58
CA VAL A 194 -2.48 9.37 10.88
C VAL A 194 -1.30 10.01 11.62
N GLU A 195 -1.47 11.20 12.20
CA GLU A 195 -0.41 11.86 12.98
C GLU A 195 -0.09 11.12 14.28
N LYS A 196 -1.11 10.56 14.95
CA LYS A 196 -0.91 9.74 16.15
C LYS A 196 -0.21 8.41 15.80
N MET A 197 -0.65 7.77 14.73
CA MET A 197 -0.01 6.58 14.17
C MET A 197 1.45 6.86 13.80
N LYS A 198 1.73 8.03 13.21
CA LYS A 198 3.09 8.47 12.88
C LYS A 198 3.94 8.61 14.15
N ALA A 199 3.43 9.26 15.19
CA ALA A 199 4.15 9.42 16.46
C ALA A 199 4.47 8.06 17.11
N ALA A 200 3.50 7.14 17.15
CA ALA A 200 3.71 5.79 17.66
C ALA A 200 4.68 4.98 16.80
N ALA A 201 4.63 5.13 15.47
CA ALA A 201 5.58 4.51 14.55
C ALA A 201 7.00 5.07 14.73
N ASP A 202 7.17 6.37 14.91
CA ASP A 202 8.48 6.98 15.13
C ASP A 202 9.09 6.51 16.47
N ALA A 203 8.28 6.25 17.50
CA ALA A 203 8.72 5.68 18.78
C ALA A 203 9.16 4.20 18.69
N LEU A 204 8.78 3.48 17.62
CA LEU A 204 9.25 2.12 17.34
C LEU A 204 10.62 2.07 16.68
N ASP A 205 11.16 3.23 16.27
CA ASP A 205 12.47 3.39 15.64
C ASP A 205 12.64 2.46 14.43
N THR A 206 13.56 1.47 14.50
CA THR A 206 13.85 0.55 13.39
C THR A 206 12.88 -0.64 13.29
N LYS A 207 11.98 -0.83 14.26
CA LYS A 207 11.07 -2.00 14.29
C LYS A 207 10.01 -1.93 13.19
N PRO A 208 9.62 -3.06 12.59
CA PRO A 208 8.60 -3.08 11.54
C PRO A 208 7.25 -2.55 12.00
N VAL A 209 6.60 -1.83 11.10
CA VAL A 209 5.24 -1.32 11.28
C VAL A 209 4.35 -1.84 10.17
N VAL A 210 3.17 -2.32 10.54
CA VAL A 210 2.12 -2.74 9.61
C VAL A 210 0.92 -1.81 9.74
N MET A 211 0.43 -1.30 8.61
CA MET A 211 -0.87 -0.64 8.50
C MET A 211 -1.85 -1.63 7.90
N PHE A 212 -2.85 -2.04 8.67
CA PHE A 212 -3.77 -3.09 8.29
C PHE A 212 -5.18 -2.52 8.10
N ASN A 213 -5.75 -2.68 6.91
CA ASN A 213 -7.10 -2.23 6.55
C ASN A 213 -7.42 -0.78 6.96
N PRO A 214 -6.65 0.24 6.54
CA PRO A 214 -6.94 1.63 6.89
C PRO A 214 -8.38 2.01 6.54
N ALA A 215 -9.02 2.79 7.41
CA ALA A 215 -10.44 3.15 7.32
C ALA A 215 -10.69 4.32 6.36
N TRP A 216 -9.90 4.40 5.28
CA TRP A 216 -10.05 5.37 4.22
C TRP A 216 -9.92 4.69 2.87
N SER A 217 -10.64 5.19 1.89
CA SER A 217 -10.73 4.68 0.54
C SER A 217 -9.55 5.14 -0.34
N PHE A 218 -9.53 4.66 -1.58
CA PHE A 218 -8.59 5.15 -2.59
C PHE A 218 -8.77 6.65 -2.86
N ASP A 219 -10.01 7.12 -2.89
CA ASP A 219 -10.36 8.51 -3.20
C ASP A 219 -9.86 9.44 -2.09
N ASP A 220 -10.00 9.01 -0.83
CA ASP A 220 -9.47 9.73 0.33
C ASP A 220 -7.94 9.94 0.26
N GLU A 221 -7.20 9.00 -0.36
CA GLU A 221 -5.74 9.16 -0.55
C GLU A 221 -5.40 10.15 -1.66
N GLU A 222 -6.26 10.29 -2.67
CA GLU A 222 -6.10 11.24 -3.78
C GLU A 222 -6.43 12.68 -3.34
N GLU A 223 -7.54 12.86 -2.61
CA GLU A 223 -7.85 14.12 -1.92
C GLU A 223 -6.72 14.55 -0.99
N GLY A 224 -6.00 13.56 -0.46
CA GLY A 224 -4.76 13.71 0.25
C GLY A 224 -4.93 13.83 1.75
N PHE A 225 -3.78 13.84 2.42
CA PHE A 225 -3.68 14.05 3.86
C PHE A 225 -3.02 15.41 4.09
N ALA A 226 -3.49 16.13 5.12
CA ALA A 226 -2.90 17.41 5.48
C ALA A 226 -1.43 17.25 5.92
N GLY A 227 -0.55 18.13 5.42
CA GLY A 227 0.83 18.23 5.90
C GLY A 227 1.69 16.98 5.67
N GLY A 228 2.50 16.61 6.67
CA GLY A 228 3.47 15.50 6.61
C GLY A 228 2.85 14.10 6.58
N ALA A 229 1.55 13.97 6.90
CA ALA A 229 0.80 12.73 6.89
C ALA A 229 0.86 12.00 5.54
N ARG A 230 0.79 12.74 4.42
CA ARG A 230 0.82 12.13 3.07
C ARG A 230 2.12 11.38 2.81
N GLY A 231 3.25 11.95 3.20
CA GLY A 231 4.57 11.32 3.04
C GLY A 231 4.72 10.09 3.94
N PHE A 232 4.13 10.12 5.13
CA PHE A 232 4.11 8.98 6.04
C PHE A 232 3.24 7.83 5.48
N VAL A 233 2.00 8.08 5.07
CA VAL A 233 1.11 7.07 4.47
C VAL A 233 1.73 6.48 3.19
N GLY A 234 2.27 7.34 2.32
CA GLY A 234 2.96 6.91 1.09
C GLY A 234 4.27 6.15 1.32
N SER A 235 4.79 6.10 2.55
CA SER A 235 6.00 5.34 2.88
C SER A 235 5.76 3.85 3.09
N PHE A 236 4.50 3.42 3.19
CA PHE A 236 4.13 2.02 3.38
C PHE A 236 4.13 1.26 2.06
N SER A 237 4.87 0.14 2.02
CA SER A 237 4.81 -0.78 0.90
C SER A 237 3.57 -1.66 1.01
N VAL A 238 2.66 -1.56 0.05
CA VAL A 238 1.51 -2.48 -0.04
C VAL A 238 2.01 -3.87 -0.41
N VAL A 239 1.90 -4.82 0.52
CA VAL A 239 2.35 -6.21 0.32
C VAL A 239 1.20 -7.12 -0.12
N TYR A 240 -0.02 -6.77 0.28
CA TYR A 240 -1.24 -7.43 -0.14
C TYR A 240 -2.37 -6.39 -0.30
N SER A 241 -3.15 -6.51 -1.37
CA SER A 241 -4.38 -5.73 -1.54
C SER A 241 -5.31 -6.50 -2.45
N PHE A 242 -6.54 -6.73 -2.03
CA PHE A 242 -7.59 -7.28 -2.88
C PHE A 242 -8.79 -6.33 -2.87
N THR A 243 -9.08 -5.75 -4.02
CA THR A 243 -10.18 -4.79 -4.19
C THR A 243 -11.08 -5.24 -5.32
N GLY A 244 -12.35 -5.52 -5.00
CA GLY A 244 -13.38 -5.76 -6.00
C GLY A 244 -13.77 -4.46 -6.70
N LEU A 245 -13.95 -4.53 -8.02
CA LEU A 245 -14.34 -3.41 -8.86
C LEU A 245 -15.61 -3.80 -9.62
N GLU A 246 -16.56 -2.87 -9.74
CA GLU A 246 -17.71 -3.02 -10.63
C GLU A 246 -17.78 -1.75 -11.47
N VAL A 247 -17.64 -1.89 -12.79
CA VAL A 247 -17.92 -0.78 -13.72
C VAL A 247 -19.22 -1.07 -14.42
N ARG A 248 -20.12 -0.08 -14.34
CA ARG A 248 -21.40 -0.08 -15.04
C ARG A 248 -21.22 0.69 -16.35
N GLY A 249 -21.22 -0.04 -17.47
CA GLY A 249 -21.42 0.55 -18.78
C GLY A 249 -22.88 0.94 -19.01
N LEU A 250 -23.14 1.57 -20.16
CA LEU A 250 -24.50 1.99 -20.57
C LEU A 250 -25.50 0.82 -20.66
N LEU A 251 -25.04 -0.39 -20.99
CA LEU A 251 -25.90 -1.57 -21.20
C LEU A 251 -25.36 -2.87 -20.57
N SER A 252 -24.21 -2.83 -19.89
CA SER A 252 -23.62 -4.02 -19.25
C SER A 252 -22.88 -3.65 -17.97
N LYS A 253 -22.84 -4.59 -17.02
CA LYS A 253 -22.00 -4.51 -15.83
C LYS A 253 -20.82 -5.44 -16.04
N LYS A 254 -19.61 -4.98 -15.70
CA LYS A 254 -18.42 -5.83 -15.74
C LYS A 254 -17.71 -5.78 -14.39
N LYS A 255 -17.47 -6.96 -13.82
CA LYS A 255 -16.71 -7.10 -12.59
C LYS A 255 -15.23 -7.12 -12.90
N GLY A 256 -14.46 -6.48 -12.04
CA GLY A 256 -13.01 -6.49 -12.07
C GLY A 256 -12.44 -6.69 -10.67
N VAL A 257 -11.15 -6.94 -10.62
CA VAL A 257 -10.38 -7.05 -9.40
C VAL A 257 -9.08 -6.29 -9.61
N LEU A 258 -8.72 -5.47 -8.63
CA LEU A 258 -7.37 -4.96 -8.47
C LEU A 258 -6.67 -5.76 -7.37
N LEU A 259 -5.65 -6.52 -7.76
CA LEU A 259 -4.90 -7.40 -6.86
C LEU A 259 -3.45 -6.94 -6.75
N ARG A 260 -2.93 -6.99 -5.53
CA ARG A 260 -1.49 -6.95 -5.25
C ARG A 260 -1.15 -8.11 -4.35
N PHE A 261 -0.14 -8.88 -4.73
CA PHE A 261 0.33 -10.06 -4.01
C PHE A 261 1.87 -10.03 -3.92
N GLY A 262 2.42 -10.36 -2.76
CA GLY A 262 3.87 -10.51 -2.55
C GLY A 262 4.73 -9.26 -2.77
N GLY A 263 4.13 -8.07 -2.85
CA GLY A 263 4.86 -6.84 -3.21
C GLY A 263 5.33 -6.77 -4.68
N GLU A 264 4.72 -7.54 -5.59
CA GLU A 264 5.06 -7.59 -7.03
C GLU A 264 4.56 -6.37 -7.84
N SER A 265 3.88 -6.57 -8.98
CA SER A 265 3.11 -5.55 -9.71
C SER A 265 1.65 -5.57 -9.26
N TRP A 266 0.98 -4.43 -9.34
CA TRP A 266 -0.48 -4.38 -9.28
C TRP A 266 -1.06 -5.05 -10.52
N VAL A 267 -2.09 -5.88 -10.37
CA VAL A 267 -2.70 -6.63 -11.46
C VAL A 267 -4.17 -6.26 -11.53
N LEU A 268 -4.58 -5.72 -12.67
CA LEU A 268 -5.99 -5.48 -12.99
C LEU A 268 -6.52 -6.69 -13.76
N MET A 269 -7.55 -7.33 -13.22
CA MET A 269 -8.20 -8.50 -13.81
C MET A 269 -9.68 -8.20 -14.01
N VAL A 270 -10.29 -8.76 -15.05
CA VAL A 270 -11.69 -8.47 -15.41
C VAL A 270 -12.39 -9.75 -15.80
N GLU A 271 -13.67 -9.85 -15.46
CA GLU A 271 -14.50 -11.01 -15.74
C GLU A 271 -14.47 -11.35 -17.25
N ASP A 272 -14.18 -12.62 -17.57
CA ASP A 272 -14.24 -13.15 -18.94
C ASP A 272 -15.61 -13.77 -19.17
N ASP A 273 -16.43 -13.10 -19.99
CA ASP A 273 -17.81 -13.49 -20.27
C ASP A 273 -17.88 -14.83 -21.06
N ALA A 274 -16.74 -15.36 -21.53
CA ALA A 274 -16.66 -16.59 -22.31
C ALA A 274 -16.09 -17.79 -21.53
N ALA A 275 -15.69 -17.63 -20.26
CA ALA A 275 -15.05 -18.69 -19.48
C ALA A 275 -16.06 -19.53 -18.68
N ALA A 276 -15.91 -20.86 -18.75
CA ALA A 276 -16.54 -21.83 -17.85
C ALA A 276 -15.44 -22.84 -17.47
N PRO A 277 -14.86 -22.80 -16.26
CA PRO A 277 -15.46 -22.60 -14.93
C PRO A 277 -14.84 -21.45 -14.10
N ALA A 278 -15.24 -21.32 -12.82
CA ALA A 278 -14.90 -20.21 -11.90
C ALA A 278 -13.39 -19.88 -11.75
N SER A 279 -12.49 -20.85 -12.00
CA SER A 279 -11.03 -20.65 -11.92
C SER A 279 -10.46 -19.78 -13.05
N GLU A 280 -11.18 -19.63 -14.15
CA GLU A 280 -10.79 -18.82 -15.31
C GLU A 280 -11.67 -17.57 -15.48
N GLN A 281 -12.50 -17.28 -14.48
CA GLN A 281 -13.48 -16.20 -14.55
C GLN A 281 -12.85 -14.82 -14.68
N PHE A 282 -11.59 -14.63 -14.28
CA PHE A 282 -10.90 -13.35 -14.37
C PHE A 282 -9.67 -13.40 -15.27
N LYS A 283 -9.67 -12.56 -16.31
CA LYS A 283 -8.53 -12.41 -17.22
C LYS A 283 -7.69 -11.20 -16.82
N VAL A 284 -6.36 -11.37 -16.81
CA VAL A 284 -5.42 -10.25 -16.61
C VAL A 284 -5.52 -9.28 -17.78
N VAL A 285 -5.84 -8.02 -17.47
CA VAL A 285 -5.92 -6.91 -18.43
C VAL A 285 -4.65 -6.08 -18.39
N SER A 286 -4.11 -5.81 -17.21
CA SER A 286 -2.95 -4.92 -17.05
C SER A 286 -2.11 -5.31 -15.85
N ARG A 287 -0.81 -5.03 -15.94
CA ARG A 287 0.16 -5.12 -14.85
C ARG A 287 0.82 -3.75 -14.66
N LEU A 288 0.72 -3.20 -13.47
CA LEU A 288 1.07 -1.83 -13.14
C LEU A 288 2.15 -1.81 -12.05
N LYS A 289 3.13 -0.91 -12.19
CA LYS A 289 4.23 -0.78 -11.21
C LYS A 289 3.80 -0.07 -9.93
N ARG A 290 2.86 0.86 -10.04
CA ARG A 290 2.28 1.62 -8.92
C ARG A 290 0.80 1.32 -8.78
N ARG A 291 0.23 1.67 -7.63
CA ARG A 291 -1.21 1.63 -7.41
C ARG A 291 -1.86 2.57 -8.44
N PRO A 292 -2.79 2.07 -9.28
CA PRO A 292 -3.55 2.95 -10.15
C PRO A 292 -4.53 3.80 -9.33
N THR A 293 -4.78 5.00 -9.82
CA THR A 293 -5.87 5.89 -9.36
C THR A 293 -7.22 5.32 -9.79
N ILE A 294 -8.31 5.74 -9.13
CA ILE A 294 -9.66 5.27 -9.49
C ILE A 294 -9.98 5.63 -10.96
N GLY A 295 -9.65 6.85 -11.39
CA GLY A 295 -9.87 7.31 -12.76
C GLY A 295 -9.04 6.54 -13.79
N GLU A 296 -7.82 6.11 -13.44
CA GLU A 296 -7.02 5.21 -14.29
C GLU A 296 -7.67 3.83 -14.42
N VAL A 297 -8.15 3.26 -13.32
CA VAL A 297 -8.85 1.97 -13.30
C VAL A 297 -10.12 2.05 -14.15
N GLU A 298 -10.95 3.07 -13.96
CA GLU A 298 -12.18 3.28 -14.74
C GLU A 298 -11.88 3.40 -16.23
N THR A 299 -10.91 4.24 -16.61
CA THR A 299 -10.51 4.43 -18.01
C THR A 299 -10.04 3.11 -18.64
N MET A 300 -9.23 2.33 -17.91
CA MET A 300 -8.79 1.01 -18.39
C MET A 300 -9.96 0.05 -18.59
N LEU A 301 -10.92 0.03 -17.66
CA LEU A 301 -12.09 -0.83 -17.75
C LEU A 301 -13.04 -0.41 -18.88
N TYR A 302 -13.25 0.88 -19.11
CA TYR A 302 -13.99 1.38 -20.27
C TYR A 302 -13.36 0.95 -21.59
N ASN A 303 -12.03 1.04 -21.71
CA ASN A 303 -11.31 0.60 -22.91
C ASN A 303 -11.48 -0.90 -23.17
N VAL A 304 -11.44 -1.73 -22.12
CA VAL A 304 -11.69 -3.18 -22.23
C VAL A 304 -13.13 -3.47 -22.66
N MET A 305 -14.10 -2.75 -22.11
CA MET A 305 -15.51 -2.92 -22.52
C MET A 305 -15.72 -2.52 -23.97
N ALA A 306 -15.16 -1.38 -24.41
CA ALA A 306 -15.26 -0.92 -25.79
C ALA A 306 -14.64 -1.91 -26.79
N ALA A 307 -13.48 -2.48 -26.48
CA ALA A 307 -12.81 -3.47 -27.32
C ALA A 307 -13.63 -4.76 -27.51
N ASN A 308 -14.47 -5.13 -26.54
CA ASN A 308 -15.26 -6.36 -26.53
C ASN A 308 -16.76 -6.15 -26.88
N SER A 309 -17.15 -4.94 -27.32
CA SER A 309 -18.54 -4.57 -27.61
C SER A 309 -19.19 -5.46 -28.70
N PRO A 310 -20.50 -5.77 -28.59
CA PRO A 310 -21.25 -6.50 -29.62
C PRO A 310 -21.14 -5.89 -31.03
N VAL A 311 -20.98 -4.56 -31.12
CA VAL A 311 -20.87 -3.83 -32.40
C VAL A 311 -19.50 -4.07 -33.06
N THR A 312 -18.42 -4.20 -32.28
CA THR A 312 -17.08 -4.53 -32.81
C THR A 312 -16.92 -6.04 -33.08
N LYS A 313 -17.59 -6.91 -32.31
CA LYS A 313 -17.68 -8.35 -32.59
C LYS A 313 -18.45 -8.64 -33.89
N SER A 314 -19.57 -7.97 -34.14
CA SER A 314 -20.35 -8.13 -35.38
C SER A 314 -19.58 -7.65 -36.62
N ALA A 315 -18.79 -6.57 -36.52
CA ALA A 315 -17.90 -6.15 -37.60
C ALA A 315 -16.78 -7.17 -37.92
N ARG A 316 -16.20 -7.83 -36.91
CA ARG A 316 -15.26 -8.95 -37.14
C ARG A 316 -15.94 -10.15 -37.78
N PHE A 317 -17.19 -10.46 -37.39
CA PHE A 317 -17.97 -11.57 -37.96
C PHE A 317 -18.29 -11.31 -39.44
N LEU A 318 -18.69 -10.08 -39.79
CA LEU A 318 -18.94 -9.68 -41.17
C LEU A 318 -17.64 -9.65 -42.00
N ARG A 319 -16.52 -9.18 -41.44
CA ARG A 319 -15.21 -9.24 -42.12
C ARG A 319 -14.76 -10.68 -42.39
N GLY A 320 -15.01 -11.61 -41.46
CA GLY A 320 -14.69 -13.04 -41.63
C GLY A 320 -15.56 -13.73 -42.69
N LEU A 321 -16.83 -13.33 -42.82
CA LEU A 321 -17.71 -13.80 -43.89
C LEU A 321 -17.30 -13.24 -45.26
N VAL A 322 -16.93 -11.97 -45.34
CA VAL A 322 -16.49 -11.35 -46.60
C VAL A 322 -15.11 -11.86 -47.02
N SER A 323 -14.19 -12.16 -46.10
CA SER A 323 -12.86 -12.69 -46.45
C SER A 323 -12.87 -14.14 -46.95
N ASN A 324 -13.81 -14.97 -46.47
CA ASN A 324 -13.96 -16.34 -46.96
C ASN A 324 -14.70 -16.42 -48.31
N VAL A 325 -15.48 -15.39 -48.67
CA VAL A 325 -16.20 -15.32 -49.96
C VAL A 325 -15.31 -14.79 -51.10
N THR A 326 -14.25 -14.04 -50.81
CA THR A 326 -13.29 -13.55 -51.83
C THR A 326 -12.15 -14.52 -52.19
N GLY A 327 -12.16 -15.76 -51.68
CA GLY A 327 -11.15 -16.79 -51.98
C GLY A 327 -11.41 -17.63 -53.25
N GLY A 328 -12.42 -17.30 -54.05
CA GLY A 328 -12.80 -18.05 -55.24
C GLY A 328 -12.13 -17.54 -56.53
N ARG A 329 -11.42 -18.46 -57.21
CA ARG A 329 -10.84 -18.44 -58.58
C ARG A 329 -9.42 -17.88 -58.75
N LYS A 330 -8.46 -18.81 -58.84
CA LYS A 330 -7.55 -18.88 -59.99
C LYS A 330 -7.59 -20.28 -60.61
N GLU A 331 -7.83 -20.26 -61.92
CA GLU A 331 -8.04 -21.39 -62.83
C GLU A 331 -6.82 -22.29 -63.02
N LYS A 332 -7.12 -23.54 -63.39
CA LYS A 332 -6.22 -24.48 -64.08
C LYS A 332 -5.81 -23.93 -65.46
N LYS A 333 -4.58 -24.21 -65.87
CA LYS A 333 -4.21 -24.71 -67.21
C LYS A 333 -2.81 -25.34 -67.11
N GLN A 334 -2.76 -26.66 -67.24
CA GLN A 334 -2.22 -27.40 -68.41
C GLN A 334 -0.70 -27.31 -68.50
#